data_AF-A0A2P9ATI7-F1
#
_entry.id   AF-A0A2P9ATI7-F1
#
_cell.length_a   1.000
_cell.length_b   1.000
_cell.length_c   1.000
_cell.angle_alpha   90.00
_cell.angle_beta   90.00
_cell.angle_gamma   90.00
#
_symmetry.space_group_name_H-M   'P 1'
#
loop_
_entity.id
_entity.type
_entity.pdbx_description
1 polymer ?
#
loop_
_entity_poly.entity_id
_entity_poly.type
_entity_poly.pdbx_seq_one_letter_code
_entity_poly.pdbx_strand_id
1 'polypeptide(L)'
;MSQARQPSDSPEAPDASGASFGYSADGMPVALVGQNAYAMAPGRDGRHYLASGWGIARPMAEWNCSDFYGHGGDLADENAFRAKVLEQAQHYLEKRALGRRDIPGGAHTPWGPSQGGTVYAEGVTSYSTAGHGGFKLSAERNRKVHSILRASGGWYEEDECWAIIAITFPNLFTALERRYAEQTIKDSWPDVWEAIFGAILAPGESRKKDQRAFEAEHAADWIVVSAITSEEQKGFVECVATPGGKRGTGTEERRFLVPADEYDIGRFGFVIDPDRHAVYAGPSSFDGWRGRGSP
;
A
#
# COMPACT_ATOMS: atom_id res chain seq x y z
N MET A 1 7.80 46.50 -20.99
CA MET A 1 6.46 46.14 -20.50
C MET A 1 6.24 44.67 -20.80
N SER A 2 6.47 43.82 -19.81
CA SER A 2 6.44 42.35 -19.96
C SER A 2 4.99 41.89 -19.81
N GLN A 3 4.45 41.20 -20.81
CA GLN A 3 3.12 40.59 -20.73
C GLN A 3 3.18 39.37 -19.81
N ALA A 4 2.49 39.46 -18.67
CA ALA A 4 2.19 38.30 -17.83
C ALA A 4 1.16 37.42 -18.55
N ARG A 5 1.50 36.14 -18.73
CA ARG A 5 0.58 35.09 -19.20
C ARG A 5 -0.52 34.93 -18.14
N GLN A 6 -1.77 35.17 -18.53
CA GLN A 6 -2.93 34.82 -17.70
C GLN A 6 -3.10 33.29 -17.69
N PRO A 7 -3.43 32.67 -16.54
CA PRO A 7 -3.84 31.29 -16.50
C PRO A 7 -5.21 31.16 -17.17
N SER A 8 -5.35 30.18 -18.07
CA SER A 8 -6.61 29.89 -18.75
C SER A 8 -7.57 29.17 -17.81
N ASP A 9 -8.62 29.86 -17.36
CA ASP A 9 -9.69 29.39 -16.46
C ASP A 9 -10.71 28.46 -17.13
N SER A 10 -10.31 27.66 -18.11
CA SER A 10 -11.20 26.70 -18.76
C SER A 10 -10.71 25.27 -18.53
N PRO A 11 -11.58 24.34 -18.11
CA PRO A 11 -11.20 22.94 -17.94
C PRO A 11 -10.64 22.42 -19.27
N GLU A 12 -9.48 21.79 -19.21
CA GLU A 12 -8.84 21.20 -20.38
C GLU A 12 -9.79 20.13 -20.91
N ALA A 13 -10.18 20.23 -22.20
CA ALA A 13 -11.11 19.29 -22.82
C ALA A 13 -10.58 17.85 -22.62
N PRO A 14 -11.46 16.85 -22.39
CA PRO A 14 -11.03 15.50 -22.14
C PRO A 14 -10.09 15.04 -23.25
N ASP A 15 -8.88 14.66 -22.87
CA ASP A 15 -7.89 14.16 -23.81
C ASP A 15 -8.30 12.77 -24.34
N ALA A 16 -7.49 12.16 -25.21
CA ALA A 16 -7.78 10.84 -25.76
C ALA A 16 -7.89 9.72 -24.69
N SER A 17 -7.42 9.96 -23.46
CA SER A 17 -7.57 9.05 -22.32
C SER A 17 -8.92 9.19 -21.61
N GLY A 18 -9.69 10.25 -21.90
CA GLY A 18 -10.94 10.58 -21.25
C GLY A 18 -10.77 11.26 -19.89
N ALA A 19 -9.54 11.70 -19.56
CA ALA A 19 -9.25 12.51 -18.39
C ALA A 19 -9.39 14.01 -18.72
N SER A 20 -10.06 14.76 -17.85
CA SER A 20 -10.11 16.23 -17.91
C SER A 20 -9.38 16.80 -16.69
N PHE A 21 -8.54 17.80 -16.89
CA PHE A 21 -7.77 18.44 -15.81
C PHE A 21 -8.22 19.88 -15.58
N GLY A 22 -8.04 20.38 -14.36
CA GLY A 22 -8.36 21.75 -13.98
C GLY A 22 -7.89 22.08 -12.58
N TYR A 23 -8.45 23.16 -12.03
CA TYR A 23 -8.21 23.59 -10.66
C TYR A 23 -9.52 23.70 -9.89
N SER A 24 -9.50 23.37 -8.60
CA SER A 24 -10.62 23.53 -7.66
C SER A 24 -10.75 24.98 -7.16
N ALA A 25 -11.83 25.28 -6.43
CA ALA A 25 -12.08 26.61 -5.85
C ALA A 25 -11.01 27.04 -4.84
N ASP A 26 -10.38 26.06 -4.17
CA ASP A 26 -9.26 26.25 -3.23
C ASP A 26 -7.89 26.14 -3.92
N GLY A 27 -7.84 26.09 -5.26
CA GLY A 27 -6.62 26.16 -6.05
C GLY A 27 -5.82 24.86 -6.15
N MET A 28 -6.40 23.71 -5.79
CA MET A 28 -5.75 22.41 -5.96
C MET A 28 -5.83 21.95 -7.41
N PRO A 29 -4.78 21.30 -7.95
CA PRO A 29 -4.90 20.54 -9.19
C PRO A 29 -5.94 19.44 -9.03
N VAL A 30 -6.90 19.38 -9.95
CA VAL A 30 -7.96 18.36 -9.97
C VAL A 30 -8.11 17.72 -11.33
N ALA A 31 -8.71 16.53 -11.35
CA ALA A 31 -9.03 15.83 -12.57
C ALA A 31 -10.32 15.02 -12.46
N LEU A 32 -11.00 14.83 -13.59
CA LEU A 32 -12.18 13.99 -13.72
C LEU A 32 -11.92 12.89 -14.75
N VAL A 33 -12.19 11.64 -14.35
CA VAL A 33 -12.12 10.46 -15.22
C VAL A 33 -13.45 9.70 -15.13
N GLY A 34 -14.33 9.95 -16.09
CA GLY A 34 -15.70 9.44 -16.05
C GLY A 34 -16.51 10.02 -14.90
N GLN A 35 -16.69 9.26 -13.82
CA GLN A 35 -17.36 9.70 -12.58
C GLN A 35 -16.40 9.78 -11.38
N ASN A 36 -15.13 9.42 -11.58
CA ASN A 36 -14.12 9.46 -10.53
C ASN A 36 -13.41 10.81 -10.58
N ALA A 37 -13.46 11.52 -9.47
CA ALA A 37 -12.77 12.79 -9.28
C ALA A 37 -11.47 12.55 -8.52
N TYR A 38 -10.42 13.26 -8.90
CA TYR A 38 -9.12 13.23 -8.26
C TYR A 38 -8.66 14.65 -7.94
N ALA A 39 -7.94 14.80 -6.83
CA ALA A 39 -7.26 16.04 -6.47
C ALA A 39 -5.85 15.75 -5.96
N MET A 40 -4.95 16.70 -6.18
CA MET A 40 -3.68 16.78 -5.47
C MET A 40 -3.91 17.62 -4.22
N ALA A 41 -4.29 16.96 -3.13
CA ALA A 41 -4.64 17.63 -1.88
C ALA A 41 -3.39 17.93 -1.04
N PRO A 42 -3.39 19.04 -0.28
CA PRO A 42 -2.28 19.38 0.61
C PRO A 42 -2.25 18.43 1.82
N GLY A 43 -1.08 17.85 2.07
CA GLY A 43 -0.77 17.06 3.25
C GLY A 43 -0.01 17.86 4.32
N ARG A 44 0.58 17.14 5.29
CA ARG A 44 1.43 17.75 6.31
C ARG A 44 2.81 18.12 5.74
N ASP A 45 3.42 19.16 6.28
CA ASP A 45 4.79 19.59 5.99
C ASP A 45 5.03 19.97 4.51
N GLY A 46 4.00 20.52 3.84
CA GLY A 46 4.08 20.91 2.43
C GLY A 46 4.09 19.74 1.44
N ARG A 47 3.84 18.51 1.91
CA ARG A 47 3.61 17.35 1.06
C ARG A 47 2.24 17.42 0.40
N HIS A 48 2.05 16.63 -0.64
CA HIS A 48 0.76 16.47 -1.30
C HIS A 48 0.41 15.00 -1.38
N TYR A 49 -0.88 14.70 -1.53
CA TYR A 49 -1.35 13.33 -1.72
C TYR A 49 -2.48 13.29 -2.74
N LEU A 50 -2.67 12.12 -3.34
CA LEU A 50 -3.77 11.87 -4.26
C LEU A 50 -5.06 11.71 -3.44
N ALA A 51 -5.99 12.62 -3.56
CA ALA A 51 -7.33 12.47 -2.99
C ALA A 51 -8.30 11.97 -4.07
N SER A 52 -9.30 11.16 -3.68
CA SER A 52 -10.32 10.66 -4.61
C SER A 52 -11.74 10.91 -4.12
N GLY A 53 -12.62 11.22 -5.05
CA GLY A 53 -14.06 11.37 -4.85
C GLY A 53 -14.85 10.73 -5.99
N TRP A 54 -16.16 10.63 -5.84
CA TRP A 54 -17.04 10.00 -6.83
C TRP A 54 -18.33 10.78 -7.01
N GLY A 55 -18.77 10.94 -8.26
CA GLY A 55 -20.08 11.48 -8.60
C GLY A 55 -20.26 12.97 -8.25
N ILE A 56 -19.18 13.76 -8.24
CA ILE A 56 -19.27 15.20 -7.97
C ILE A 56 -19.88 15.90 -9.18
N ALA A 57 -21.15 16.29 -9.07
CA ALA A 57 -21.93 16.81 -10.21
C ALA A 57 -21.58 18.26 -10.61
N ARG A 58 -21.11 19.06 -9.66
CA ARG A 58 -20.74 20.47 -9.88
C ARG A 58 -19.46 20.58 -10.74
N PRO A 59 -19.21 21.70 -11.43
CA PRO A 59 -17.98 21.91 -12.20
C PRO A 59 -16.71 21.83 -11.34
N MET A 60 -15.59 21.41 -11.94
CA MET A 60 -14.30 21.26 -11.24
C MET A 60 -13.86 22.53 -10.50
N ALA A 61 -14.11 23.71 -11.09
CA ALA A 61 -13.78 25.00 -10.48
C ALA A 61 -14.54 25.32 -9.18
N GLU A 62 -15.63 24.61 -8.89
CA GLU A 62 -16.38 24.76 -7.65
C GLU A 62 -16.00 23.74 -6.58
N TRP A 63 -15.18 22.75 -6.93
CA TRP A 63 -14.77 21.69 -6.01
C TRP A 63 -13.92 22.24 -4.87
N ASN A 64 -13.86 21.52 -3.76
CA ASN A 64 -12.98 21.84 -2.63
C ASN A 64 -12.48 20.55 -1.97
N CYS A 65 -11.51 20.68 -1.08
CA CYS A 65 -10.88 19.53 -0.43
C CYS A 65 -11.88 18.60 0.31
N SER A 66 -13.03 19.10 0.77
CA SER A 66 -14.02 18.30 1.49
C SER A 66 -14.86 17.39 0.59
N ASP A 67 -14.83 17.58 -0.74
CA ASP A 67 -15.53 16.67 -1.67
C ASP A 67 -14.80 15.32 -1.85
N PHE A 68 -13.53 15.25 -1.44
CA PHE A 68 -12.69 14.09 -1.59
C PHE A 68 -12.58 13.34 -0.26
N TYR A 69 -12.86 12.03 -0.30
CA TYR A 69 -12.91 11.19 0.90
C TYR A 69 -11.92 10.02 0.87
N GLY A 70 -11.32 9.73 -0.28
CA GLY A 70 -10.28 8.70 -0.40
C GLY A 70 -8.87 9.29 -0.37
N HIS A 71 -7.92 8.49 0.11
CA HIS A 71 -6.49 8.83 0.18
C HIS A 71 -5.68 7.79 -0.61
N GLY A 72 -5.02 8.25 -1.67
CA GLY A 72 -4.32 7.44 -2.68
C GLY A 72 -2.79 7.52 -2.62
N GLY A 73 -2.24 8.03 -1.52
CA GLY A 73 -0.81 8.09 -1.26
C GLY A 73 -0.16 9.42 -1.68
N ASP A 74 1.11 9.59 -1.29
CA ASP A 74 1.84 10.84 -1.47
C ASP A 74 2.17 11.13 -2.94
N LEU A 75 2.22 12.42 -3.28
CA LEU A 75 2.54 12.96 -4.58
C LEU A 75 3.69 13.97 -4.43
N ALA A 76 4.70 13.82 -5.29
CA ALA A 76 5.84 14.74 -5.31
C ALA A 76 5.46 16.11 -5.89
N ASP A 77 4.70 16.11 -6.99
CA ASP A 77 4.36 17.30 -7.75
C ASP A 77 3.11 17.09 -8.65
N GLU A 78 2.73 18.13 -9.39
CA GLU A 78 1.61 18.11 -10.33
C GLU A 78 1.84 17.15 -11.51
N ASN A 79 3.10 16.90 -11.92
CA ASN A 79 3.39 15.93 -12.97
C ASN A 79 3.12 14.50 -12.48
N ALA A 80 3.50 14.19 -11.24
CA ALA A 80 3.20 12.92 -10.59
C ALA A 80 1.69 12.73 -10.46
N PHE A 81 0.94 13.79 -10.11
CA PHE A 81 -0.52 13.79 -10.11
C PHE A 81 -1.10 13.44 -11.49
N ARG A 82 -0.70 14.18 -12.54
CA ARG A 82 -1.17 13.92 -13.91
C ARG A 82 -0.87 12.50 -14.37
N ALA A 83 0.35 12.01 -14.13
CA ALA A 83 0.73 10.64 -14.48
C ALA A 83 -0.15 9.60 -13.78
N LYS A 84 -0.44 9.79 -12.48
CA LYS A 84 -1.33 8.90 -11.72
C LYS A 84 -2.76 8.92 -12.24
N VAL A 85 -3.30 10.09 -12.56
CA VAL A 85 -4.65 10.20 -13.14
C VAL A 85 -4.73 9.50 -14.50
N LEU A 86 -3.74 9.68 -15.37
CA LEU A 86 -3.70 9.03 -16.69
C LEU A 86 -3.59 7.50 -16.57
N GLU A 87 -2.78 7.00 -15.63
CA GLU A 87 -2.69 5.57 -15.30
C GLU A 87 -4.06 5.00 -14.86
N GLN A 88 -4.79 5.74 -14.01
CA GLN A 88 -6.15 5.36 -13.59
C GLN A 88 -7.14 5.41 -14.76
N ALA A 89 -7.06 6.41 -15.63
CA ALA A 89 -7.89 6.52 -16.82
C ALA A 89 -7.70 5.33 -17.76
N GLN A 90 -6.44 4.95 -18.03
CA GLN A 90 -6.13 3.74 -18.78
C GLN A 90 -6.66 2.49 -18.09
N HIS A 91 -6.47 2.36 -16.77
CA HIS A 91 -7.01 1.24 -16.00
C HIS A 91 -8.54 1.09 -16.17
N TYR A 92 -9.30 2.20 -16.13
CA TYR A 92 -10.75 2.14 -16.33
C TYR A 92 -11.14 1.75 -17.76
N LEU A 93 -10.43 2.24 -18.77
CA LEU A 93 -10.66 1.85 -20.17
C LEU A 93 -10.43 0.35 -20.37
N GLU A 94 -9.30 -0.17 -19.87
CA GLU A 94 -8.98 -1.59 -19.91
C GLU A 94 -10.03 -2.42 -19.14
N LYS A 95 -10.41 -1.99 -17.93
CA LYS A 95 -11.42 -2.67 -17.11
C LYS A 95 -12.77 -2.76 -17.82
N ARG A 96 -13.18 -1.71 -18.53
CA ARG A 96 -14.39 -1.71 -19.37
C ARG A 96 -14.25 -2.68 -20.54
N ALA A 97 -13.09 -2.68 -21.22
CA ALA A 97 -12.82 -3.58 -22.35
C ALA A 97 -12.81 -5.06 -21.94
N LEU A 98 -12.43 -5.37 -20.70
CA LEU A 98 -12.46 -6.74 -20.16
C LEU A 98 -13.88 -7.29 -19.93
N GLY A 99 -14.92 -6.46 -19.97
CA GLY A 99 -16.32 -6.91 -19.97
C GLY A 99 -16.72 -7.73 -18.73
N ARG A 100 -16.09 -7.47 -17.58
CA ARG A 100 -16.39 -8.16 -16.32
C ARG A 100 -17.85 -7.93 -15.93
N ARG A 101 -18.50 -8.95 -15.36
CA ARG A 101 -19.93 -8.91 -15.04
C ARG A 101 -20.15 -9.08 -13.55
N ASP A 102 -20.83 -8.13 -12.94
CA ASP A 102 -21.22 -8.25 -11.55
C ASP A 102 -22.38 -9.23 -11.39
N ILE A 103 -22.35 -9.96 -10.29
CA ILE A 103 -23.36 -10.94 -9.88
C ILE A 103 -23.83 -10.61 -8.46
N PRO A 104 -25.11 -10.88 -8.15
CA PRO A 104 -25.62 -10.70 -6.80
C PRO A 104 -24.91 -11.64 -5.82
N GLY A 105 -25.02 -11.31 -4.53
CA GLY A 105 -24.54 -12.16 -3.44
C GLY A 105 -25.30 -13.48 -3.28
N GLY A 106 -24.99 -14.20 -2.22
CA GLY A 106 -25.65 -15.47 -1.84
C GLY A 106 -24.81 -16.73 -2.08
N ALA A 107 -23.62 -16.60 -2.68
CA ALA A 107 -22.67 -17.70 -2.74
C ALA A 107 -22.06 -17.99 -1.35
N HIS A 108 -21.84 -19.27 -1.05
CA HIS A 108 -21.10 -19.68 0.14
C HIS A 108 -19.60 -19.63 -0.16
N THR A 109 -18.88 -18.80 0.58
CA THR A 109 -17.42 -18.67 0.46
C THR A 109 -16.74 -19.08 1.77
N PRO A 110 -15.43 -19.35 1.77
CA PRO A 110 -14.67 -19.59 3.01
C PRO A 110 -14.74 -18.43 4.01
N TRP A 111 -15.00 -17.21 3.55
CA TRP A 111 -15.10 -15.99 4.37
C TRP A 111 -16.55 -15.61 4.69
N GLY A 112 -17.47 -16.57 4.61
CA GLY A 112 -18.88 -16.39 4.87
C GLY A 112 -19.73 -16.11 3.63
N PRO A 113 -20.99 -15.67 3.82
CA PRO A 113 -21.89 -15.39 2.72
C PRO A 113 -21.41 -14.22 1.86
N SER A 114 -21.38 -14.42 0.54
CA SER A 114 -21.06 -13.36 -0.41
C SER A 114 -22.16 -12.30 -0.44
N GLN A 115 -21.75 -11.02 -0.41
CA GLN A 115 -22.60 -9.85 -0.62
C GLN A 115 -22.68 -9.46 -2.10
N GLY A 116 -21.72 -9.92 -2.90
CA GLY A 116 -21.67 -9.76 -4.34
C GLY A 116 -20.43 -10.43 -4.93
N GLY A 117 -20.34 -10.42 -6.24
CA GLY A 117 -19.15 -10.89 -6.92
C GLY A 117 -19.01 -10.33 -8.33
N THR A 118 -17.86 -10.57 -8.94
CA THR A 118 -17.56 -10.17 -10.31
C THR A 118 -17.02 -11.38 -11.06
N VAL A 119 -17.68 -11.73 -12.16
CA VAL A 119 -17.24 -12.77 -13.08
C VAL A 119 -16.22 -12.18 -14.05
N TYR A 120 -14.99 -12.70 -14.00
CA TYR A 120 -13.89 -12.30 -14.88
C TYR A 120 -13.90 -13.11 -16.17
N ALA A 121 -14.19 -14.41 -16.06
CA ALA A 121 -14.36 -15.33 -17.18
C ALA A 121 -15.09 -16.59 -16.70
N GLU A 122 -15.42 -17.49 -17.63
CA GLU A 122 -15.92 -18.81 -17.26
C GLU A 122 -14.93 -19.54 -16.33
N GLY A 123 -15.42 -19.87 -15.13
CA GLY A 123 -14.66 -20.53 -14.08
C GLY A 123 -13.71 -19.62 -13.31
N VAL A 124 -13.81 -18.30 -13.43
CA VAL A 124 -13.03 -17.32 -12.66
C VAL A 124 -13.97 -16.22 -12.13
N THR A 125 -14.23 -16.23 -10.83
CA THR A 125 -15.16 -15.29 -10.18
C THR A 125 -14.52 -14.74 -8.91
N SER A 126 -14.52 -13.41 -8.73
CA SER A 126 -14.24 -12.81 -7.42
C SER A 126 -15.54 -12.68 -6.63
N TYR A 127 -15.45 -12.88 -5.32
CA TYR A 127 -16.54 -12.68 -4.39
C TYR A 127 -16.08 -11.70 -3.31
N SER A 128 -17.00 -10.86 -2.87
CA SER A 128 -16.85 -9.98 -1.72
C SER A 128 -17.85 -10.39 -0.64
N THR A 129 -17.41 -10.36 0.61
CA THR A 129 -18.18 -10.61 1.84
C THR A 129 -18.04 -9.40 2.78
N ALA A 130 -18.71 -9.45 3.93
CA ALA A 130 -18.79 -8.31 4.85
C ALA A 130 -17.45 -7.82 5.43
N GLY A 131 -16.43 -8.67 5.45
CA GLY A 131 -15.12 -8.30 5.99
C GLY A 131 -13.93 -8.80 5.18
N HIS A 132 -14.18 -9.51 4.07
CA HIS A 132 -13.15 -10.11 3.25
C HIS A 132 -13.70 -10.44 1.86
N GLY A 133 -12.89 -11.07 1.03
CA GLY A 133 -13.28 -11.64 -0.23
C GLY A 133 -12.21 -12.53 -0.81
N GLY A 134 -12.39 -12.84 -2.08
CA GLY A 134 -11.40 -13.60 -2.82
C GLY A 134 -11.98 -14.21 -4.07
N PHE A 135 -11.12 -14.91 -4.79
CA PHE A 135 -11.47 -15.55 -6.03
C PHE A 135 -11.76 -17.02 -5.86
N LYS A 136 -12.69 -17.49 -6.68
CA LYS A 136 -12.98 -18.89 -6.90
C LYS A 136 -12.65 -19.28 -8.32
N LEU A 137 -11.79 -20.28 -8.45
CA LEU A 137 -11.55 -21.00 -9.68
C LEU A 137 -12.40 -22.28 -9.78
N SER A 138 -12.89 -22.56 -10.99
CA SER A 138 -13.37 -23.90 -11.34
C SER A 138 -12.22 -24.92 -11.25
N ALA A 139 -12.53 -26.20 -11.10
CA ALA A 139 -11.50 -27.24 -11.04
C ALA A 139 -10.61 -27.26 -12.30
N GLU A 140 -11.16 -26.91 -13.47
CA GLU A 140 -10.39 -26.80 -14.71
C GLU A 140 -9.42 -25.61 -14.70
N ARG A 141 -9.91 -24.43 -14.32
CA ARG A 141 -9.06 -23.23 -14.23
C ARG A 141 -7.98 -23.42 -13.16
N ASN A 142 -8.33 -24.00 -12.02
CA ASN A 142 -7.39 -24.24 -10.93
C ASN A 142 -6.22 -25.15 -11.32
N ARG A 143 -6.44 -26.12 -12.22
CA ARG A 143 -5.37 -26.98 -12.75
C ARG A 143 -4.32 -26.23 -13.58
N LYS A 144 -4.64 -25.03 -14.10
CA LYS A 144 -3.71 -24.19 -14.86
C LYS A 144 -2.78 -23.37 -13.97
N VAL A 145 -3.14 -23.17 -12.69
CA VAL A 145 -2.28 -22.51 -11.71
C VAL A 145 -1.02 -23.36 -11.47
N HIS A 146 0.14 -22.73 -11.37
CA HIS A 146 1.41 -23.41 -11.09
C HIS A 146 1.29 -24.25 -9.81
N SER A 147 1.81 -25.48 -9.82
CA SER A 147 1.58 -26.46 -8.74
C SER A 147 1.98 -25.94 -7.35
N ILE A 148 3.06 -25.17 -7.25
CA ILE A 148 3.56 -24.60 -5.99
C ILE A 148 2.59 -23.59 -5.38
N LEU A 149 1.83 -22.85 -6.20
CA LEU A 149 0.89 -21.80 -5.78
C LEU A 149 -0.57 -22.27 -5.77
N ARG A 150 -0.84 -23.50 -6.21
CA ARG A 150 -2.21 -23.97 -6.44
C ARG A 150 -2.91 -24.31 -5.13
N ALA A 151 -3.99 -23.59 -4.83
CA ALA A 151 -4.86 -23.91 -3.70
C ALA A 151 -5.72 -25.16 -4.01
N SER A 152 -5.75 -26.14 -3.12
CA SER A 152 -6.49 -27.41 -3.31
C SER A 152 -7.98 -27.21 -3.55
N GLY A 153 -8.60 -26.27 -2.82
CA GLY A 153 -10.00 -25.89 -2.95
C GLY A 153 -10.30 -24.89 -4.06
N GLY A 154 -9.28 -24.37 -4.76
CA GLY A 154 -9.43 -23.33 -5.79
C GLY A 154 -9.97 -22.00 -5.27
N TRP A 155 -9.81 -21.73 -3.97
CA TRP A 155 -10.13 -20.46 -3.33
C TRP A 155 -8.83 -19.69 -3.08
N TYR A 156 -8.83 -18.41 -3.44
CA TYR A 156 -7.68 -17.52 -3.35
C TYR A 156 -8.14 -16.23 -2.68
N GLU A 157 -7.61 -15.98 -1.48
CA GLU A 157 -7.78 -14.79 -0.64
C GLU A 157 -7.44 -13.48 -1.42
N GLU A 158 -8.08 -12.35 -1.07
CA GLU A 158 -8.08 -11.11 -1.86
C GLU A 158 -6.90 -10.16 -1.66
N ASP A 159 -6.16 -10.26 -0.55
CA ASP A 159 -5.03 -9.40 -0.23
C ASP A 159 -3.75 -9.87 -0.93
N GLU A 160 -3.46 -11.17 -0.86
CA GLU A 160 -2.23 -11.76 -1.42
C GLU A 160 -2.50 -12.77 -2.53
N CYS A 161 -3.44 -13.69 -2.30
CA CYS A 161 -3.58 -14.86 -3.17
C CYS A 161 -4.24 -14.55 -4.52
N TRP A 162 -4.97 -13.44 -4.64
CA TRP A 162 -5.55 -12.97 -5.92
C TRP A 162 -4.47 -12.79 -7.00
N ALA A 163 -3.26 -12.41 -6.59
CA ALA A 163 -2.14 -12.17 -7.48
C ALA A 163 -1.72 -13.45 -8.23
N ILE A 164 -1.92 -14.62 -7.62
CA ILE A 164 -1.67 -15.93 -8.25
C ILE A 164 -2.57 -16.09 -9.49
N ILE A 165 -3.81 -15.62 -9.41
CA ILE A 165 -4.78 -15.69 -10.50
C ILE A 165 -4.41 -14.70 -11.60
N ALA A 166 -4.02 -13.48 -11.22
CA ALA A 166 -3.61 -12.46 -12.18
C ALA A 166 -2.35 -12.87 -12.98
N ILE A 167 -1.39 -13.53 -12.33
CA ILE A 167 -0.23 -14.10 -13.03
C ILE A 167 -0.62 -15.31 -13.89
N THR A 168 -1.53 -16.16 -13.43
CA THR A 168 -1.97 -17.35 -14.20
C THR A 168 -2.83 -16.98 -15.41
N PHE A 169 -3.65 -15.93 -15.32
CA PHE A 169 -4.60 -15.51 -16.35
C PHE A 169 -4.46 -14.01 -16.67
N PRO A 170 -3.30 -13.56 -17.18
CA PRO A 170 -2.99 -12.13 -17.30
C PRO A 170 -3.99 -11.38 -18.20
N ASN A 171 -4.59 -12.06 -19.18
CA ASN A 171 -5.56 -11.48 -20.09
C ASN A 171 -6.92 -11.14 -19.45
N LEU A 172 -7.16 -11.53 -18.19
CA LEU A 172 -8.36 -11.15 -17.42
C LEU A 172 -8.15 -9.87 -16.59
N PHE A 173 -6.93 -9.33 -16.61
CA PHE A 173 -6.50 -8.23 -15.76
C PHE A 173 -5.93 -7.08 -16.59
N THR A 174 -6.12 -5.87 -16.09
CA THR A 174 -5.54 -4.64 -16.64
C THR A 174 -4.02 -4.63 -16.47
N ALA A 175 -3.31 -3.80 -17.20
CA ALA A 175 -1.87 -3.62 -17.04
C ALA A 175 -1.49 -3.17 -15.62
N LEU A 176 -2.32 -2.31 -15.01
CA LEU A 176 -2.14 -1.87 -13.63
C LEU A 176 -2.28 -3.03 -12.63
N GLU A 177 -3.37 -3.79 -12.71
CA GLU A 177 -3.58 -4.95 -11.82
C GLU A 177 -2.48 -6.00 -11.99
N ARG A 178 -1.97 -6.22 -13.21
CA ARG A 178 -0.85 -7.15 -13.43
C ARG A 178 0.43 -6.71 -12.73
N ARG A 179 0.76 -5.40 -12.76
CA ARG A 179 1.93 -4.87 -12.02
C ARG A 179 1.78 -5.04 -10.52
N TYR A 180 0.59 -4.77 -9.98
CA TYR A 180 0.32 -5.00 -8.56
C TYR A 180 0.40 -6.48 -8.20
N ALA A 181 -0.17 -7.37 -9.00
CA ALA A 181 -0.08 -8.80 -8.77
C ALA A 181 1.37 -9.31 -8.80
N GLU A 182 2.19 -8.83 -9.73
CA GLU A 182 3.61 -9.18 -9.77
C GLU A 182 4.31 -8.74 -8.48
N GLN A 183 4.10 -7.48 -8.05
CA GLN A 183 4.70 -6.97 -6.82
C GLN A 183 4.22 -7.74 -5.58
N THR A 184 2.92 -8.01 -5.47
CA THR A 184 2.35 -8.81 -4.38
C THR A 184 3.02 -10.19 -4.30
N ILE A 185 3.25 -10.86 -5.43
CA ILE A 185 3.86 -12.20 -5.42
C ILE A 185 5.35 -12.12 -5.05
N LYS A 186 6.07 -11.10 -5.54
CA LYS A 186 7.46 -10.83 -5.11
C LYS A 186 7.53 -10.56 -3.62
N ASP A 187 6.55 -9.88 -3.03
CA ASP A 187 6.54 -9.56 -1.60
C ASP A 187 6.10 -10.74 -0.73
N SER A 188 5.06 -11.48 -1.12
CA SER A 188 4.52 -12.58 -0.31
C SER A 188 5.33 -13.88 -0.47
N TRP A 189 5.73 -14.23 -1.70
CA TRP A 189 6.45 -15.47 -2.04
C TRP A 189 7.63 -15.24 -3.01
N PRO A 190 8.65 -14.45 -2.61
CA PRO A 190 9.78 -14.12 -3.47
C PRO A 190 10.48 -15.36 -4.02
N ASP A 191 10.78 -16.34 -3.17
CA ASP A 191 11.50 -17.56 -3.58
C ASP A 191 10.71 -18.38 -4.61
N VAL A 192 9.36 -18.37 -4.52
CA VAL A 192 8.48 -19.03 -5.48
C VAL A 192 8.43 -18.24 -6.79
N TRP A 193 8.41 -16.91 -6.73
CA TRP A 193 8.50 -16.06 -7.91
C TRP A 193 9.81 -16.34 -8.67
N GLU A 194 10.95 -16.35 -7.98
CA GLU A 194 12.25 -16.65 -8.59
C GLU A 194 12.29 -18.04 -9.22
N ALA A 195 11.71 -19.05 -8.55
CA ALA A 195 11.63 -20.41 -9.07
C ALA A 195 10.73 -20.54 -10.32
N ILE A 196 9.61 -19.80 -10.38
CA ILE A 196 8.68 -19.83 -11.51
C ILE A 196 9.24 -19.07 -12.72
N PHE A 197 9.86 -17.92 -12.49
CA PHE A 197 10.31 -17.01 -13.56
C PHE A 197 11.80 -17.14 -13.91
N GLY A 198 12.58 -17.87 -13.12
CA GLY A 198 14.00 -18.12 -13.37
C GLY A 198 14.88 -16.87 -13.24
N ALA A 199 14.43 -15.86 -12.49
CA ALA A 199 15.14 -14.60 -12.27
C ALA A 199 15.37 -14.39 -10.77
N ILE A 200 16.48 -13.75 -10.41
CA ILE A 200 16.79 -13.39 -9.02
C ILE A 200 16.41 -11.94 -8.80
N LEU A 201 15.63 -11.69 -7.76
CA LEU A 201 15.20 -10.38 -7.29
C LEU A 201 16.38 -9.64 -6.67
N ALA A 202 16.61 -8.42 -7.14
CA ALA A 202 17.58 -7.48 -6.61
C ALA A 202 17.09 -6.84 -5.30
N PRO A 203 18.00 -6.24 -4.50
CA PRO A 203 17.61 -5.44 -3.35
C PRO A 203 16.59 -4.35 -3.74
N GLY A 204 15.51 -4.22 -2.96
CA GLY A 204 14.41 -3.29 -3.23
C GLY A 204 13.23 -3.90 -3.99
N GLU A 205 13.40 -5.04 -4.68
CA GLU A 205 12.33 -5.64 -5.49
C GLU A 205 11.36 -6.52 -4.69
N SER A 206 11.73 -6.94 -3.49
CA SER A 206 10.86 -7.70 -2.58
C SER A 206 11.08 -7.24 -1.14
N ARG A 207 10.03 -6.70 -0.53
CA ARG A 207 10.00 -6.31 0.88
C ARG A 207 10.42 -7.47 1.77
N LYS A 208 10.00 -8.70 1.48
CA LYS A 208 10.30 -9.87 2.30
C LYS A 208 11.75 -10.34 2.18
N LYS A 209 12.35 -10.28 0.99
CA LYS A 209 13.80 -10.55 0.86
C LYS A 209 14.64 -9.45 1.50
N ASP A 210 14.26 -8.19 1.30
CA ASP A 210 14.92 -7.06 1.93
C ASP A 210 14.84 -7.16 3.47
N GLN A 211 13.67 -7.50 4.02
CA GLN A 211 13.50 -7.75 5.46
C GLN A 211 14.41 -8.87 5.96
N ARG A 212 14.48 -10.00 5.23
CA ARG A 212 15.37 -11.12 5.59
C ARG A 212 16.86 -10.71 5.55
N ALA A 213 17.26 -9.89 4.57
CA ALA A 213 18.62 -9.40 4.47
C ALA A 213 18.95 -8.47 5.65
N PHE A 214 18.05 -7.54 5.97
CA PHE A 214 18.17 -6.67 7.13
C PHE A 214 18.26 -7.45 8.45
N GLU A 215 17.39 -8.44 8.66
CA GLU A 215 17.41 -9.30 9.84
C GLU A 215 18.71 -10.12 9.96
N ALA A 216 19.25 -10.57 8.83
CA ALA A 216 20.51 -11.32 8.81
C ALA A 216 21.73 -10.42 9.11
N GLU A 217 21.74 -9.21 8.56
CA GLU A 217 22.78 -8.20 8.80
C GLU A 217 22.77 -7.76 10.27
N HIS A 218 21.58 -7.49 10.83
CA HIS A 218 21.41 -6.94 12.18
C HIS A 218 21.05 -8.00 13.23
N ALA A 219 21.35 -9.27 12.98
CA ALA A 219 20.96 -10.38 13.85
C ALA A 219 21.52 -10.26 15.28
N ALA A 220 22.66 -9.57 15.45
CA ALA A 220 23.33 -9.33 16.72
C ALA A 220 23.13 -7.90 17.27
N ASP A 221 22.51 -7.02 16.49
CA ASP A 221 22.35 -5.62 16.85
C ASP A 221 21.08 -5.39 17.68
N TRP A 222 21.04 -4.27 18.41
CA TRP A 222 19.87 -3.87 19.17
C TRP A 222 18.88 -3.17 18.24
N ILE A 223 17.74 -3.80 17.96
CA ILE A 223 16.71 -3.22 17.09
C ILE A 223 15.53 -2.79 17.95
N VAL A 224 15.06 -1.55 17.74
CA VAL A 224 13.96 -0.97 18.49
C VAL A 224 12.66 -1.71 18.20
N VAL A 225 12.00 -2.18 19.26
CA VAL A 225 10.70 -2.88 19.23
C VAL A 225 9.57 -2.03 19.78
N SER A 226 9.88 -1.02 20.60
CA SER A 226 8.92 -0.06 21.14
C SER A 226 9.59 1.29 21.34
N ALA A 227 8.88 2.38 21.09
CA ALA A 227 9.40 3.73 21.25
C ALA A 227 8.32 4.69 21.77
N ILE A 228 8.72 5.61 22.63
CA ILE A 228 7.85 6.69 23.13
C ILE A 228 8.66 7.99 23.22
N THR A 229 8.02 9.13 22.95
CA THR A 229 8.67 10.42 23.23
C THR A 229 8.91 10.51 24.74
N SER A 230 10.14 10.82 25.16
CA SER A 230 10.48 10.86 26.59
C SER A 230 9.95 12.14 27.23
N GLU A 231 9.15 11.99 28.28
CA GLU A 231 8.73 13.11 29.14
C GLU A 231 9.82 13.50 30.14
N GLU A 232 10.71 12.55 30.46
CA GLU A 232 11.79 12.67 31.45
C GLU A 232 13.05 13.32 30.87
N GLN A 233 13.34 13.07 29.59
CA GLN A 233 14.50 13.59 28.88
C GLN A 233 14.07 14.35 27.63
N LYS A 234 13.90 15.67 27.76
CA LYS A 234 13.43 16.52 26.66
C LYS A 234 14.36 16.42 25.44
N GLY A 235 13.76 16.25 24.26
CA GLY A 235 14.49 16.12 23.00
C GLY A 235 14.92 14.69 22.67
N PHE A 236 14.51 13.68 23.45
CA PHE A 236 14.80 12.28 23.21
C PHE A 236 13.54 11.42 23.05
N VAL A 237 13.72 10.32 22.34
CA VAL A 237 12.80 9.19 22.27
C VAL A 237 13.38 8.07 23.14
N GLU A 238 12.57 7.56 24.07
CA GLU A 238 12.89 6.38 24.84
C GLU A 238 12.56 5.14 24.01
N CYS A 239 13.60 4.40 23.60
CA CYS A 239 13.49 3.22 22.76
C CYS A 239 13.76 1.96 23.56
N VAL A 240 12.83 1.02 23.55
CA VAL A 240 13.06 -0.36 23.98
C VAL A 240 13.54 -1.15 22.76
N ALA A 241 14.72 -1.75 22.86
CA ALA A 241 15.31 -2.56 21.81
C ALA A 241 15.61 -3.97 22.31
N THR A 242 15.64 -4.93 21.37
CA THR A 242 16.01 -6.32 21.60
C THR A 242 17.04 -6.78 20.57
N PRO A 243 17.87 -7.80 20.90
CA PRO A 243 18.82 -8.35 19.94
C PRO A 243 18.10 -8.93 18.71
N GLY A 244 18.44 -8.42 17.52
CA GLY A 244 17.82 -8.76 16.25
C GLY A 244 16.32 -8.45 16.16
N GLY A 245 15.79 -7.57 17.02
CA GLY A 245 14.38 -7.16 17.00
C GLY A 245 13.38 -8.24 17.41
N LYS A 246 13.87 -9.32 18.03
CA LYS A 246 13.03 -10.45 18.47
C LYS A 246 12.05 -10.00 19.54
N ARG A 247 10.81 -10.49 19.46
CA ARG A 247 9.76 -10.25 20.46
C ARG A 247 9.35 -11.59 21.08
N GLY A 248 9.26 -11.66 22.40
CA GLY A 248 8.81 -12.87 23.08
C GLY A 248 9.30 -12.97 24.51
N THR A 249 8.64 -13.83 25.29
CA THR A 249 9.00 -14.10 26.69
C THR A 249 10.44 -14.57 26.82
N GLY A 250 11.21 -13.93 27.68
CA GLY A 250 12.62 -14.27 27.92
C GLY A 250 13.61 -13.62 26.94
N THR A 251 13.14 -12.77 26.02
CA THR A 251 14.04 -11.95 25.20
C THR A 251 14.62 -10.83 26.05
N GLU A 252 15.94 -10.62 25.97
CA GLU A 252 16.57 -9.49 26.63
C GLU A 252 16.08 -8.17 26.01
N GLU A 253 15.59 -7.27 26.87
CA GLU A 253 15.17 -5.93 26.49
C GLU A 253 16.09 -4.91 27.15
N ARG A 254 16.55 -3.93 26.37
CA ARG A 254 17.27 -2.76 26.90
C ARG A 254 16.64 -1.48 26.42
N ARG A 255 16.73 -0.45 27.27
CA ARG A 255 16.26 0.89 26.94
C ARG A 255 17.41 1.77 26.53
N PHE A 256 17.16 2.62 25.55
CA PHE A 256 18.09 3.58 25.00
C PHE A 256 17.41 4.95 24.87
N LEU A 257 18.20 6.01 24.96
CA LEU A 257 17.76 7.34 24.54
C LEU A 257 18.32 7.63 23.15
N VAL A 258 17.41 7.90 22.22
CA VAL A 258 17.74 8.29 20.84
C VAL A 258 17.31 9.75 20.66
N PRO A 259 18.14 10.66 20.12
CA PRO A 259 17.72 12.01 19.81
C PRO A 259 16.45 12.02 18.95
N ALA A 260 15.49 12.89 19.28
CA ALA A 260 14.18 12.88 18.63
C ALA A 260 14.21 13.28 17.15
N ASP A 261 15.23 14.03 16.73
CA ASP A 261 15.51 14.38 15.34
C ASP A 261 16.22 13.26 14.56
N GLU A 262 16.81 12.28 15.27
CA GLU A 262 17.46 11.11 14.68
C GLU A 262 16.52 9.91 14.55
N TYR A 263 15.56 9.76 15.47
CA TYR A 263 14.68 8.59 15.49
C TYR A 263 13.69 8.59 14.33
N ASP A 264 13.92 7.69 13.37
CA ASP A 264 12.97 7.27 12.34
C ASP A 264 12.94 5.74 12.33
N ILE A 265 11.76 5.14 12.58
CA ILE A 265 11.60 3.68 12.57
C ILE A 265 12.00 3.07 11.21
N GLY A 266 11.98 3.87 10.14
CA GLY A 266 12.37 3.43 8.81
C GLY A 266 11.50 2.26 8.31
N ARG A 267 12.06 1.50 7.37
CA ARG A 267 11.32 0.44 6.67
C ARG A 267 11.22 -0.87 7.46
N PHE A 268 12.26 -1.23 8.20
CA PHE A 268 12.40 -2.54 8.87
C PHE A 268 12.72 -2.45 10.37
N GLY A 269 12.82 -1.23 10.91
CA GLY A 269 13.18 -0.97 12.31
C GLY A 269 14.35 0.01 12.42
N PHE A 270 14.50 0.58 13.61
CA PHE A 270 15.63 1.43 13.95
C PHE A 270 16.70 0.59 14.67
N VAL A 271 17.92 0.62 14.15
CA VAL A 271 19.08 -0.06 14.76
C VAL A 271 19.76 0.92 15.70
N ILE A 272 19.94 0.52 16.95
CA ILE A 272 20.66 1.28 17.95
C ILE A 272 22.16 1.23 17.64
N ASP A 273 22.79 2.40 17.63
CA ASP A 273 24.24 2.58 17.59
C ASP A 273 24.76 2.71 19.03
N PRO A 274 25.46 1.70 19.58
CA PRO A 274 25.92 1.73 20.97
C PRO A 274 26.93 2.85 21.28
N ASP A 275 27.60 3.42 20.27
CA ASP A 275 28.56 4.50 20.45
C ASP A 275 27.86 5.87 20.53
N ARG A 276 26.61 5.96 20.04
CA ARG A 276 25.83 7.21 19.98
C ARG A 276 24.60 7.21 20.88
N HIS A 277 24.00 6.05 21.14
CA HIS A 277 22.74 5.92 21.87
C HIS A 277 22.99 5.31 23.26
N ALA A 278 22.86 6.14 24.29
CA ALA A 278 23.14 5.73 25.65
C ALA A 278 22.05 4.80 26.20
N VAL A 279 22.47 3.75 26.92
CA VAL A 279 21.56 2.90 27.70
C VAL A 279 20.89 3.73 28.80
N TYR A 280 19.57 3.60 28.92
CA TYR A 280 18.76 4.40 29.83
C TYR A 280 18.16 3.57 30.97
N ALA A 281 18.64 3.83 32.19
CA ALA A 281 18.16 3.20 33.41
C ALA A 281 17.27 4.12 34.28
N GLY A 282 16.96 5.34 33.82
CA GLY A 282 16.18 6.33 34.57
C GLY A 282 14.67 6.07 34.60
N PRO A 283 13.88 6.99 35.19
CA PRO A 283 12.42 6.94 35.17
C PRO A 283 11.90 6.75 33.74
N SER A 284 10.86 5.93 33.56
CA SER A 284 10.34 5.59 32.24
C SER A 284 9.06 6.34 31.95
N SER A 285 8.91 6.79 30.71
CA SER A 285 7.63 7.27 30.19
C SER A 285 6.71 6.12 29.73
N PHE A 286 7.17 4.86 29.75
CA PHE A 286 6.30 3.71 29.50
C PHE A 286 5.48 3.34 30.74
N ASP A 287 4.15 3.35 30.60
CA ASP A 287 3.23 2.92 31.65
C ASP A 287 3.52 1.49 32.10
N GLY A 288 3.81 1.33 33.40
CA GLY A 288 4.04 0.03 34.01
C GLY A 288 5.41 -0.60 33.74
N TRP A 289 6.39 0.15 33.20
CA TRP A 289 7.77 -0.33 33.05
C TRP A 289 8.43 -0.57 34.41
N ARG A 290 8.27 -1.77 34.95
CA ARG A 290 9.19 -2.35 35.93
C ARG A 290 10.13 -3.17 35.08
N GLY A 291 11.36 -2.68 34.86
CA GLY A 291 12.36 -3.40 34.07
C GLY A 291 12.26 -4.88 34.40
N ARG A 292 11.81 -5.70 33.44
CA ARG A 292 11.67 -7.14 33.62
C ARG A 292 13.09 -7.68 33.59
N GLY A 293 13.83 -7.39 34.66
CA GLY A 293 15.16 -7.90 34.89
C GLY A 293 15.10 -9.41 34.78
N SER A 294 16.03 -9.94 34.00
CA SER A 294 16.43 -11.33 34.00
C SER A 294 16.56 -11.87 35.45
N PRO A 295 16.35 -13.18 35.68
CA PRO A 295 16.50 -13.80 37.00
C PRO A 295 17.89 -13.56 37.61
#